data_AF-A0A2T3XJL4-F1
#
_entry.id   AF-A0A2T3XJL4-F1
#
_cell.length_a   1.000
_cell.length_b   1.000
_cell.length_c   1.000
_cell.angle_alpha   90.00
_cell.angle_beta   90.00
_cell.angle_gamma   90.00
#
_symmetry.space_group_name_H-M   'P 1'
#
loop_
_entity.id
_entity.type
_entity.pdbx_description
1 polymer ?
#
loop_
_entity_poly.entity_id
_entity_poly.type
_entity_poly.pdbx_seq_one_letter_code
_entity_poly.pdbx_strand_id
1 'polypeptide(L)' 'RFSQSTGQKFIVQYGPTTEDLSQPVLGEIDEADAAKLAEVGKAVWESTFESKDLIWMTVELAD' A
#
# COMPACT_ATOMS: atom_id res chain seq x y z
N ARG A 1 -15.60 13.72 -1.70
CA ARG A 1 -16.81 13.19 -1.02
C ARG A 1 -16.39 11.99 -0.19
N PHE A 2 -16.56 12.06 1.13
CA PHE A 2 -16.33 10.95 2.06
C PHE A 2 -17.52 9.99 1.93
N SER A 3 -17.29 8.75 1.51
CA SER A 3 -18.34 7.72 1.45
C SER A 3 -17.93 6.52 2.30
N GLN A 4 -18.77 6.15 3.26
CA GLN A 4 -18.62 4.93 4.07
C GLN A 4 -18.69 3.64 3.23
N SER A 5 -19.23 3.70 2.01
CA SER A 5 -19.39 2.52 1.14
C SER A 5 -18.12 2.07 0.41
N THR A 6 -17.03 2.84 0.43
CA THR A 6 -15.77 2.54 -0.28
C THR A 6 -14.63 2.12 0.63
N GLY A 7 -14.86 1.94 1.93
CA GLY A 7 -13.84 1.54 2.91
C GLY A 7 -12.74 2.58 3.17
N GLN A 8 -12.74 3.71 2.45
CA GLN A 8 -11.82 4.85 2.62
C GLN A 8 -10.34 4.44 2.69
N LYS A 9 -9.92 3.59 1.76
CA LYS A 9 -8.57 3.05 1.72
C LYS A 9 -7.69 3.83 0.76
N PHE A 10 -6.44 4.05 1.15
CA PHE A 10 -5.34 4.33 0.23
C PHE A 10 -4.54 3.02 0.09
N ILE A 11 -4.41 2.53 -1.13
CA ILE A 11 -3.87 1.20 -1.41
C ILE A 11 -2.63 1.34 -2.29
N VAL A 12 -1.55 0.69 -1.89
CA VAL A 12 -0.33 0.53 -2.68
C VAL A 12 -0.12 -0.95 -2.93
N GLN A 13 -0.05 -1.35 -4.20
CA GLN A 13 0.26 -2.72 -4.57
C GLN A 13 1.78 -2.91 -4.60
N TYR A 14 2.30 -3.78 -3.73
CA TYR A 14 3.74 -4.04 -3.59
C TYR A 14 4.17 -5.42 -4.11
N GLY A 15 3.28 -6.13 -4.81
CA GLY A 15 3.55 -7.45 -5.37
C GLY A 15 2.34 -8.05 -6.10
N PRO A 16 2.44 -9.32 -6.54
CA PRO A 16 1.33 -10.02 -7.16
C PRO A 16 0.10 -10.07 -6.25
N THR A 17 -1.09 -9.91 -6.81
CA THR A 17 -2.36 -9.98 -6.09
C THR A 17 -3.34 -10.85 -6.87
N THR A 18 -4.10 -11.69 -6.18
CA THR A 18 -5.07 -12.62 -6.77
C THR A 18 -6.50 -12.09 -6.77
N GLU A 19 -6.77 -11.01 -6.03
CA GLU A 19 -8.06 -10.32 -6.03
C GLU A 19 -8.31 -9.67 -7.40
N ASP A 20 -9.50 -9.88 -7.93
CA ASP A 20 -9.94 -9.44 -9.25
C ASP A 20 -10.96 -8.30 -9.21
N LEU A 21 -11.25 -7.78 -8.01
CA LEU A 21 -12.12 -6.63 -7.83
C LEU A 21 -11.49 -5.39 -8.44
N SER A 22 -12.25 -4.71 -9.31
CA SER A 22 -11.80 -3.46 -9.92
C SER A 22 -11.59 -2.37 -8.87
N GLN A 23 -10.43 -1.71 -8.94
CA GLN A 23 -10.08 -0.56 -8.12
C GLN A 23 -9.58 0.58 -9.03
N PRO A 24 -9.92 1.84 -8.74
CA PRO A 24 -9.38 2.97 -9.50
C PRO A 24 -7.88 3.13 -9.21
N VAL A 25 -7.05 3.09 -10.25
CA VAL A 25 -5.62 3.41 -10.17
C VAL A 25 -5.46 4.93 -10.23
N LEU A 26 -4.91 5.53 -9.17
CA LEU A 26 -4.74 6.99 -9.06
C LEU A 26 -3.33 7.47 -9.44
N GLY A 27 -2.37 6.56 -9.52
CA GLY A 27 -0.97 6.83 -9.84
C GLY A 27 -0.12 5.57 -9.75
N GLU A 28 1.17 5.73 -10.00
CA GLU A 28 2.17 4.67 -9.93
C GLU A 28 3.36 5.10 -9.08
N ILE A 29 4.11 4.13 -8.57
CA ILE A 29 5.36 4.38 -7.85
C ILE A 29 6.45 4.63 -8.87
N ASP A 30 7.27 5.66 -8.65
CA ASP A 30 8.42 5.96 -9.51
C ASP A 30 9.34 4.74 -9.65
N GLU A 31 9.86 4.51 -10.86
CA GLU A 31 10.75 3.38 -11.17
C GLU A 31 11.98 3.32 -10.24
N ALA A 32 12.50 4.49 -9.85
CA ALA A 32 13.63 4.62 -8.93
C ALA A 32 13.36 4.02 -7.54
N ASP A 33 12.09 4.00 -7.12
CA ASP A 33 11.66 3.50 -5.81
C ASP A 33 10.94 2.15 -5.88
N ALA A 34 10.58 1.67 -7.08
CA ALA A 34 9.85 0.42 -7.27
C ALA A 34 10.54 -0.79 -6.60
N ALA A 35 11.88 -0.84 -6.61
CA ALA A 35 12.64 -1.91 -5.97
C ALA A 35 12.45 -1.97 -4.44
N LYS A 36 12.12 -0.84 -3.79
CA LYS A 36 11.90 -0.76 -2.34
C LYS A 36 10.58 -1.41 -1.90
N LEU A 37 9.63 -1.58 -2.82
CA LEU A 37 8.30 -2.16 -2.50
C LEU A 37 8.40 -3.59 -1.96
N ALA A 38 9.38 -4.38 -2.41
CA ALA A 38 9.60 -5.73 -1.89
C ALA A 38 9.97 -5.73 -0.40
N GLU A 39 10.80 -4.76 0.03
CA GLU A 39 11.19 -4.58 1.44
C GLU A 39 9.99 -4.14 2.28
N VAL A 40 9.23 -3.14 1.80
CA VAL A 40 7.99 -2.66 2.45
C VAL A 40 7.00 -3.81 2.62
N GLY A 41 6.77 -4.59 1.56
CA GLY A 41 5.85 -5.73 1.57
C GLY A 41 6.24 -6.79 2.59
N LYS A 42 7.54 -7.11 2.68
CA LYS A 42 8.06 -8.05 3.68
C LYS A 42 7.86 -7.52 5.11
N ALA A 43 8.19 -6.26 5.37
CA ALA A 43 8.02 -5.65 6.68
C ALA A 43 6.54 -5.64 7.12
N VAL A 44 5.63 -5.29 6.22
CA VAL A 44 4.17 -5.33 6.47
C VAL A 44 3.69 -6.75 6.75
N TRP A 45 4.18 -7.74 5.99
CA TRP A 45 3.85 -9.14 6.20
C TRP A 45 4.34 -9.65 7.56
N GLU A 46 5.60 -9.39 7.91
CA GLU A 46 6.20 -9.79 9.19
C GLU A 46 5.48 -9.16 10.38
N SER A 47 5.20 -7.86 10.32
CA SER A 47 4.38 -7.16 11.32
C SER A 47 2.98 -7.78 11.45
N THR A 48 2.32 -8.07 10.31
CA THR A 48 0.97 -8.61 10.30
C THR A 48 0.91 -10.01 10.88
N PHE A 49 1.86 -10.89 10.55
CA PHE A 49 1.82 -12.29 10.97
C PHE A 49 2.46 -12.54 12.32
N GLU A 50 3.63 -11.98 12.56
CA GLU A 50 4.51 -12.39 13.65
C GLU A 50 4.75 -11.26 14.66
N SER A 51 5.48 -10.21 14.28
CA SER A 51 6.06 -9.27 15.26
C SER A 51 5.03 -8.34 15.91
N LYS A 52 3.94 -8.03 15.19
CA LYS A 52 2.91 -7.05 15.58
C LYS A 52 3.45 -5.63 15.79
N ASP A 53 4.62 -5.33 15.24
CA ASP A 53 5.17 -3.98 15.28
C ASP A 53 4.23 -3.01 14.56
N LEU A 54 4.03 -1.82 15.13
CA LEU A 54 3.18 -0.81 14.52
C LEU A 54 3.91 -0.16 13.34
N ILE A 55 3.30 -0.25 12.16
CA ILE A 55 3.76 0.43 10.96
C ILE A 55 2.84 1.62 10.70
N TRP A 56 3.42 2.82 10.70
CA TRP A 56 2.72 4.06 10.39
C TRP A 56 3.03 4.51 8.97
N MET A 57 2.00 4.96 8.25
CA MET A 57 2.13 5.50 6.89
C MET A 57 1.85 7.01 6.90
N THR A 58 2.76 7.77 6.32
CA THR A 58 2.61 9.22 6.08
C THR A 58 2.46 9.45 4.58
N VAL A 59 1.54 10.36 4.20
CA VAL A 59 1.29 10.73 2.82
C VAL A 59 1.29 12.25 2.72
N GLU A 60 2.16 12.78 1.86
CA GLU A 60 2.40 14.21 1.68
C GLU A 60 2.56 14.51 0.17
N LEU A 61 2.36 15.77 -0.23
CA LEU A 61 2.68 16.18 -1.60
C LEU A 61 4.20 16.25 -1.75
N ALA A 62 4.71 15.85 -2.91
CA ALA A 62 6.11 16.07 -3.25
C ALA A 62 6.37 17.58 -3.38
N ASP A 63 7.50 18.03 -2.83
CA ASP A 63 7.97 19.42 -2.91
C ASP A 63 8.25 19.88 -4.36
#